data_AF-A0A9C8FWV9-F1
#
_entry.id   AF-A0A9C8FWV9-F1
#
_cell.length_a   1.000
_cell.length_b   1.000
_cell.length_c   1.000
_cell.angle_alpha   90.00
_cell.angle_beta   90.00
_cell.angle_gamma   90.00
#
_symmetry.space_group_name_H-M   'P 1'
#
loop_
_entity.id
_entity.type
_entity.pdbx_description
1 polymer ?
#
loop_
_entity_poly.entity_id
_entity_poly.type
_entity_poly.pdbx_seq_one_letter_code
_entity_poly.pdbx_strand_id
1 'polypeptide(L)'
;MQPPPRYRDRPYRYKVQLEQHSGGAELLGAGRPGYGRLRLPRSEVEGRTRYAAVPRRPLRQTHAQEESFQGKAPLRKKEKGFLSEVRSSWLERHISLHRHDSPREEVASGLAHGLGVILSLLATFLLIRKGVEQGRPDLLFGFVVYGAAMTLLYLSSTLYHFAPHSNLKRVFRIADHMSIFLLIAGTYTAVLVSLQGPEVRLTLRLAWIVAAGGMVFKIVFWGRYRFAQMAIYLLMGWLIVLVWEPVTAQVSREFFTLILAGGLTYTIGTLVYAMKKLPFYHALWHLFVLGGSVCFFLGIYWYL
;
A
#
# COMPACT_ATOMS: atom_id res chain seq x y z
N MET A 1 4.50 35.08 15.40
CA MET A 1 4.09 33.67 15.14
C MET A 1 3.90 32.98 16.49
N GLN A 2 2.66 32.64 16.86
CA GLN A 2 2.36 31.91 18.09
C GLN A 2 2.45 30.39 17.85
N PRO A 3 2.91 29.59 18.82
CA PRO A 3 2.91 28.13 18.72
C PRO A 3 1.49 27.56 18.77
N PRO A 4 1.23 26.39 18.16
CA PRO A 4 -0.10 25.77 18.17
C PRO A 4 -0.48 25.27 19.57
N PRO A 5 -1.79 25.20 19.90
CA PRO A 5 -2.26 24.82 21.23
C PRO A 5 -1.96 23.33 21.53
N ARG A 6 -1.44 23.08 22.73
CA ARG A 6 -1.23 21.71 23.26
C ARG A 6 -2.58 21.08 23.61
N TYR A 7 -2.91 19.98 22.96
CA TYR A 7 -4.06 19.14 23.31
C TYR A 7 -3.77 18.44 24.66
N ARG A 8 -4.58 18.72 25.69
CA ARG A 8 -4.54 17.97 26.97
C ARG A 8 -5.20 16.61 26.77
N ASP A 9 -4.46 15.54 26.99
CA ASP A 9 -5.00 14.19 27.08
C ASP A 9 -5.99 14.09 28.25
N ARG A 10 -7.27 13.83 27.97
CA ARG A 10 -8.22 13.33 28.97
C ARG A 10 -8.31 11.81 28.81
N PRO A 11 -7.98 11.01 29.85
CA PRO A 11 -8.18 9.56 29.77
C PRO A 11 -9.66 9.24 29.87
N TYR A 12 -10.23 8.65 28.81
CA TYR A 12 -11.57 8.07 28.86
C TYR A 12 -11.54 6.79 29.69
N ARG A 13 -12.14 6.82 30.89
CA ARG A 13 -12.47 5.62 31.68
C ARG A 13 -13.70 4.96 31.08
N TYR A 14 -13.55 3.75 30.56
CA TYR A 14 -14.70 2.88 30.30
C TYR A 14 -15.14 2.26 31.65
N LYS A 15 -16.38 2.54 32.07
CA LYS A 15 -17.06 1.79 33.13
C LYS A 15 -17.63 0.53 32.48
N VAL A 16 -17.11 -0.65 32.84
CA VAL A 16 -17.77 -1.92 32.56
C VAL A 16 -18.80 -2.14 33.66
N GLN A 17 -20.07 -2.11 33.30
CA GLN A 17 -21.19 -2.42 34.19
C GLN A 17 -21.48 -3.91 34.03
N LEU A 18 -21.09 -4.70 35.03
CA LEU A 18 -21.44 -6.12 35.12
C LEU A 18 -22.88 -6.22 35.61
N GLU A 19 -23.81 -6.59 34.73
CA GLU A 19 -25.13 -7.05 35.14
C GLU A 19 -24.99 -8.39 35.85
N GLN A 20 -25.33 -8.41 37.13
CA GLN A 20 -25.49 -9.64 37.91
C GLN A 20 -26.83 -10.27 37.52
N HIS A 21 -26.78 -11.36 36.76
CA HIS A 21 -27.91 -12.28 36.65
C HIS A 21 -27.75 -13.39 37.68
N SER A 22 -28.61 -13.35 38.68
CA SER A 22 -28.85 -14.38 39.69
C SER A 22 -29.50 -15.61 39.03
N GLY A 23 -28.89 -16.77 39.19
CA GLY A 23 -29.47 -18.06 38.80
C GLY A 23 -28.69 -19.18 39.47
N GLY A 24 -29.25 -19.74 40.54
CA GLY A 24 -28.66 -20.84 41.29
C GLY A 24 -28.76 -22.17 40.55
N ALA A 25 -27.75 -23.02 40.76
CA ALA A 25 -27.85 -24.47 40.65
C ALA A 25 -26.72 -25.11 41.47
N GLU A 26 -27.05 -26.23 42.09
CA GLU A 26 -26.36 -26.93 43.17
C GLU A 26 -25.02 -27.59 42.82
N LEU A 27 -24.33 -27.94 43.92
CA LEU A 27 -23.09 -28.69 44.08
C LEU A 27 -23.10 -30.08 43.43
N LEU A 28 -21.95 -30.53 42.93
CA LEU A 28 -21.15 -31.65 43.49
C LEU A 28 -20.08 -32.15 42.50
N GLY A 29 -18.84 -32.28 43.00
CA GLY A 29 -18.00 -33.44 42.70
C GLY A 29 -16.86 -33.31 41.67
N ALA A 30 -15.66 -33.63 42.18
CA ALA A 30 -14.54 -34.28 41.50
C ALA A 30 -13.42 -33.42 40.84
N GLY A 31 -12.21 -33.61 41.38
CA GLY A 31 -10.98 -33.75 40.57
C GLY A 31 -10.08 -32.52 40.43
N ARG A 32 -9.15 -32.31 41.37
CA ARG A 32 -7.93 -31.51 41.13
C ARG A 32 -6.79 -32.44 40.68
N PRO A 33 -6.07 -32.13 39.59
CA PRO A 33 -4.69 -32.55 39.42
C PRO A 33 -3.72 -31.39 39.69
N GLY A 34 -2.70 -31.69 40.48
CA GLY A 34 -1.64 -30.76 40.89
C GLY A 34 -0.63 -30.44 39.80
N TYR A 35 0.07 -29.32 40.00
CA TYR A 35 1.32 -29.01 39.33
C TYR A 35 2.39 -28.75 40.39
N GLY A 36 3.25 -29.75 40.62
CA GLY A 36 4.44 -29.62 41.43
C GLY A 36 5.52 -28.82 40.70
N ARG A 37 6.02 -27.76 41.35
CA ARG A 37 7.23 -27.03 40.92
C ARG A 37 8.46 -27.77 41.44
N LEU A 38 9.23 -28.39 40.55
CA LEU A 38 10.58 -28.86 40.84
C LEU A 38 11.56 -27.68 40.83
N ARG A 39 12.15 -27.41 42.00
CA ARG A 39 13.27 -26.49 42.21
C ARG A 39 14.55 -27.34 42.20
N LEU A 40 15.48 -27.09 41.28
CA LEU A 40 16.83 -27.68 41.35
C LEU A 40 17.79 -26.67 42.02
N PRO A 41 18.63 -27.11 42.97
CA PRO A 41 19.61 -26.26 43.62
C PRO A 41 20.85 -26.04 42.76
N ARG A 42 21.39 -24.83 42.87
CA ARG A 42 22.60 -24.33 42.21
C ARG A 42 23.80 -24.73 43.08
N SER A 43 24.70 -25.56 42.55
CA SER A 43 26.00 -25.81 43.16
C SER A 43 27.10 -25.05 42.41
N GLU A 44 27.93 -24.43 43.20
CA GLU A 44 29.04 -23.54 42.93
C GLU A 44 30.33 -24.38 43.03
N VAL A 45 31.18 -24.36 42.00
CA VAL A 45 32.56 -24.88 42.12
C VAL A 45 33.48 -23.95 41.33
N GLU A 46 34.24 -23.16 42.09
CA GLU A 46 35.39 -22.39 41.65
C GLU A 46 36.52 -23.32 41.18
N GLY A 47 37.18 -22.92 40.09
CA GLY A 47 38.38 -23.59 39.59
C GLY A 47 39.33 -22.58 38.95
N ARG A 48 40.19 -21.98 39.78
CA ARG A 48 41.35 -21.17 39.33
C ARG A 48 42.38 -22.08 38.66
N THR A 49 42.88 -21.70 37.50
CA THR A 49 44.18 -22.20 37.01
C THR A 49 45.02 -21.03 36.48
N ARG A 50 46.19 -20.88 37.10
CA ARG A 50 47.22 -19.89 36.80
C ARG A 50 48.08 -20.42 35.65
N TYR A 51 48.43 -19.57 34.69
CA TYR A 51 49.58 -19.80 33.81
C TYR A 51 50.59 -18.66 33.98
N ALA A 52 51.84 -19.07 34.12
CA ALA A 52 52.99 -18.28 34.51
C ALA A 52 53.51 -17.38 33.38
N ALA A 53 54.06 -16.23 33.77
CA ALA A 53 54.78 -15.31 32.89
C ALA A 53 56.20 -15.83 32.62
N VAL A 54 56.65 -15.74 31.36
CA VAL A 54 58.04 -15.94 30.94
C VAL A 54 58.53 -14.65 30.29
N PRO A 55 59.61 -14.01 30.78
CA PRO A 55 60.19 -12.85 30.11
C PRO A 55 61.42 -13.26 29.30
N ARG A 56 61.48 -12.91 28.00
CA ARG A 56 62.75 -12.72 27.29
C ARG A 56 62.70 -11.51 26.35
N ARG A 57 63.73 -10.69 26.50
CA ARG A 57 64.04 -9.41 25.82
C ARG A 57 64.70 -9.64 24.43
N PRO A 58 64.98 -8.58 23.64
CA PRO A 58 64.60 -8.50 22.23
C PRO A 58 65.68 -8.94 21.25
N LEU A 59 65.26 -9.36 20.05
CA LEU A 59 66.11 -9.35 18.86
C LEU A 59 65.54 -8.34 17.86
N ARG A 60 66.38 -7.37 17.53
CA ARG A 60 66.14 -6.29 16.60
C ARG A 60 66.67 -6.75 15.24
N GLN A 61 65.83 -6.77 14.22
CA GLN A 61 65.97 -5.99 12.98
C GLN A 61 65.29 -6.68 11.78
N THR A 62 64.43 -5.86 11.14
CA THR A 62 64.20 -5.74 9.70
C THR A 62 63.72 -6.97 8.95
N HIS A 63 62.51 -6.90 8.39
CA HIS A 63 62.30 -6.87 6.95
C HIS A 63 60.81 -6.63 6.63
N ALA A 64 60.58 -5.81 5.60
CA ALA A 64 59.35 -5.62 4.83
C ALA A 64 58.07 -5.25 5.60
N GLN A 65 57.71 -3.96 5.55
CA GLN A 65 56.32 -3.54 5.70
C GLN A 65 55.53 -4.06 4.50
N GLU A 66 54.89 -5.21 4.63
CA GLU A 66 53.69 -5.51 3.85
C GLU A 66 52.58 -4.58 4.35
N GLU A 67 52.08 -3.76 3.44
CA GLU A 67 50.96 -2.85 3.66
C GLU A 67 49.71 -3.62 4.08
N SER A 68 49.44 -3.68 5.39
CA SER A 68 48.08 -3.96 5.85
C SER A 68 47.23 -2.72 5.57
N PHE A 69 46.59 -2.68 4.41
CA PHE A 69 45.53 -1.72 4.07
C PHE A 69 44.27 -2.04 4.90
N GLN A 70 44.39 -1.98 6.23
CA GLN A 70 43.26 -1.89 7.15
C GLN A 70 42.83 -0.42 7.21
N GLY A 71 41.88 -0.06 6.36
CA GLY A 71 41.21 1.22 6.54
C GLY A 71 40.61 1.77 5.27
N LYS A 72 39.36 1.37 4.97
CA LYS A 72 38.28 2.23 4.46
C LYS A 72 37.03 1.39 4.19
N ALA A 73 36.31 1.05 5.26
CA ALA A 73 34.88 0.78 5.18
C ALA A 73 33.99 1.49 6.24
N PRO A 74 34.27 2.72 6.74
CA PRO A 74 33.34 3.39 7.65
C PRO A 74 32.35 4.34 6.97
N LEU A 75 32.60 4.81 5.74
CA LEU A 75 31.75 5.85 5.13
C LEU A 75 30.40 5.32 4.62
N ARG A 76 30.41 4.18 3.91
CA ARG A 76 29.20 3.59 3.30
C ARG A 76 28.17 3.10 4.33
N LYS A 77 28.60 2.66 5.52
CA LYS A 77 27.72 2.19 6.59
C LYS A 77 27.09 3.36 7.36
N LYS A 78 27.85 4.47 7.51
CA LYS A 78 27.41 5.70 8.16
C LYS A 78 26.42 6.49 7.30
N GLU A 79 26.66 6.56 5.98
CA GLU A 79 25.69 7.13 5.02
C GLU A 79 24.37 6.35 4.99
N LYS A 80 24.42 5.01 4.95
CA LYS A 80 23.21 4.18 5.02
C LYS A 80 22.43 4.39 6.32
N GLY A 81 23.14 4.52 7.46
CA GLY A 81 22.56 4.84 8.75
C GLY A 81 21.87 6.21 8.75
N PHE A 82 22.60 7.25 8.32
CA PHE A 82 22.08 8.62 8.23
C PHE A 82 20.88 8.74 7.30
N LEU A 83 20.94 8.17 6.09
CA LEU A 83 19.81 8.17 5.17
C LEU A 83 18.61 7.40 5.73
N SER A 84 18.83 6.28 6.43
CA SER A 84 17.74 5.54 7.06
C SER A 84 17.07 6.33 8.19
N GLU A 85 17.85 7.08 8.97
CA GLU A 85 17.42 7.87 10.11
C GLU A 85 16.73 9.18 9.69
N VAL A 86 17.26 9.86 8.67
CA VAL A 86 16.61 11.02 8.05
C VAL A 86 15.28 10.61 7.38
N ARG A 87 15.25 9.43 6.73
CA ARG A 87 14.04 8.92 6.05
C ARG A 87 12.95 8.47 7.04
N SER A 88 13.31 7.81 8.15
CA SER A 88 12.35 7.49 9.22
C SER A 88 11.77 8.76 9.85
N SER A 89 12.63 9.76 10.12
CA SER A 89 12.22 11.06 10.65
C SER A 89 11.29 11.84 9.71
N TRP A 90 11.51 11.80 8.39
CA TRP A 90 10.62 12.48 7.44
C TRP A 90 9.25 11.81 7.35
N LEU A 91 9.22 10.48 7.21
CA LEU A 91 7.99 9.71 7.09
C LEU A 91 7.06 9.91 8.29
N GLU A 92 7.63 9.86 9.50
CA GLU A 92 6.86 10.04 10.74
C GLU A 92 6.28 11.45 10.87
N ARG A 93 7.04 12.47 10.42
CA ARG A 93 6.61 13.88 10.46
C ARG A 93 5.55 14.24 9.43
N HIS A 94 5.63 13.69 8.22
CA HIS A 94 4.81 14.14 7.08
C HIS A 94 3.69 13.16 6.69
N ILE A 95 3.88 11.87 6.93
CA ILE A 95 2.94 10.82 6.51
C ILE A 95 2.15 10.33 7.71
N SER A 96 0.99 10.92 7.96
CA SER A 96 0.06 10.41 8.98
C SER A 96 -0.42 8.99 8.64
N LEU A 97 -0.79 8.20 9.66
CA LEU A 97 -1.54 6.94 9.52
C LEU A 97 -2.98 7.17 10.03
N HIS A 98 -3.97 6.55 9.41
CA HIS A 98 -5.35 6.65 9.88
C HIS A 98 -5.51 5.94 11.23
N ARG A 99 -6.37 6.48 12.09
CA ARG A 99 -6.80 5.86 13.36
C ARG A 99 -8.31 5.62 13.42
N HIS A 100 -9.01 5.85 12.31
CA HIS A 100 -10.47 5.82 12.27
C HIS A 100 -11.02 4.41 12.05
N ASP A 101 -10.29 3.58 11.30
CA ASP A 101 -10.78 2.25 10.93
C ASP A 101 -10.45 1.27 12.05
N SER A 102 -11.46 0.48 12.45
CA SER A 102 -11.25 -0.58 13.44
C SER A 102 -10.38 -1.70 12.86
N PRO A 103 -9.72 -2.54 13.69
CA PRO A 103 -8.96 -3.69 13.18
C PRO A 103 -9.77 -4.60 12.24
N ARG A 104 -11.08 -4.74 12.49
CA ARG A 104 -11.98 -5.53 11.64
C ARG A 104 -12.18 -4.88 10.27
N GLU A 105 -12.29 -3.56 10.21
CA GLU A 105 -12.44 -2.81 8.95
C GLU A 105 -11.16 -2.81 8.12
N GLU A 106 -9.99 -2.70 8.77
CA GLU A 106 -8.69 -2.85 8.10
C GLU A 106 -8.52 -4.27 7.52
N VAL A 107 -8.93 -5.31 8.25
CA VAL A 107 -8.92 -6.70 7.72
C VAL A 107 -9.89 -6.86 6.56
N ALA A 108 -11.12 -6.35 6.67
CA ALA A 108 -12.09 -6.41 5.58
C ALA A 108 -11.58 -5.69 4.31
N SER A 109 -10.97 -4.52 4.50
CA SER A 109 -10.34 -3.74 3.43
C SER A 109 -9.18 -4.49 2.78
N GLY A 110 -8.30 -5.08 3.60
CA GLY A 110 -7.18 -5.89 3.15
C GLY A 110 -7.61 -7.14 2.38
N LEU A 111 -8.67 -7.82 2.83
CA LEU A 111 -9.24 -8.99 2.15
C LEU A 111 -9.89 -8.63 0.80
N ALA A 112 -10.67 -7.56 0.75
CA ALA A 112 -11.33 -7.09 -0.47
C ALA A 112 -10.29 -6.81 -1.58
N HIS A 113 -9.22 -6.08 -1.25
CA HIS A 113 -8.14 -5.84 -2.20
C HIS A 113 -7.21 -7.02 -2.38
N GLY A 114 -7.09 -7.92 -1.39
CA GLY A 114 -6.36 -9.19 -1.53
C GLY A 114 -6.97 -10.08 -2.61
N LEU A 115 -8.31 -10.16 -2.67
CA LEU A 115 -9.02 -10.76 -3.80
C LEU A 115 -8.70 -10.03 -5.11
N GLY A 116 -8.68 -8.70 -5.07
CA GLY A 116 -8.25 -7.86 -6.20
C GLY A 116 -6.85 -8.19 -6.72
N VAL A 117 -5.89 -8.53 -5.85
CA VAL A 117 -4.54 -8.96 -6.29
C VAL A 117 -4.64 -10.20 -7.17
N ILE A 118 -5.33 -11.24 -6.70
CA ILE A 118 -5.49 -12.51 -7.42
C ILE A 118 -6.18 -12.27 -8.77
N LEU A 119 -7.28 -11.54 -8.77
CA LEU A 119 -8.03 -11.21 -9.98
C LEU A 119 -7.20 -10.36 -10.94
N SER A 120 -6.43 -9.39 -10.45
CA SER A 120 -5.60 -8.52 -11.29
C SER A 120 -4.44 -9.26 -11.96
N LEU A 121 -3.84 -10.24 -11.27
CA LEU A 121 -2.78 -11.07 -11.84
C LEU A 121 -3.34 -11.95 -12.96
N LEU A 122 -4.50 -12.58 -12.73
CA LEU A 122 -5.20 -13.36 -13.75
C LEU A 122 -5.60 -12.48 -14.94
N ALA A 123 -6.20 -11.32 -14.70
CA ALA A 123 -6.58 -10.37 -15.73
C ALA A 123 -5.37 -9.89 -16.54
N THR A 124 -4.25 -9.57 -15.88
CA THR A 124 -3.00 -9.17 -16.54
C THR A 124 -2.46 -10.27 -17.43
N PHE A 125 -2.42 -11.52 -16.94
CA PHE A 125 -2.01 -12.66 -17.74
C PHE A 125 -2.90 -12.84 -18.98
N LEU A 126 -4.22 -12.77 -18.82
CA LEU A 126 -5.19 -12.92 -19.92
C LEU A 126 -5.02 -11.81 -20.97
N LEU A 127 -4.85 -10.55 -20.54
CA LEU A 127 -4.64 -9.42 -21.43
C LEU A 127 -3.31 -9.55 -22.21
N ILE A 128 -2.22 -9.92 -21.53
CA ILE A 128 -0.93 -10.11 -22.20
C ILE A 128 -1.02 -11.23 -23.24
N ARG A 129 -1.61 -12.39 -22.88
CA ARG A 129 -1.80 -13.50 -23.80
C ARG A 129 -2.58 -13.06 -25.04
N LYS A 130 -3.70 -12.35 -24.84
CA LYS A 130 -4.53 -11.81 -25.91
C LYS A 130 -3.78 -10.82 -26.81
N GLY A 131 -3.02 -9.90 -26.22
CA GLY A 131 -2.21 -8.93 -26.97
C GLY A 131 -1.13 -9.60 -27.83
N VAL A 132 -0.50 -10.66 -27.31
CA VAL A 132 0.46 -11.48 -28.08
C VAL A 132 -0.24 -12.21 -29.23
N GLU A 133 -1.39 -12.83 -28.97
CA GLU A 133 -2.18 -13.57 -29.98
C GLU A 133 -2.69 -12.66 -31.11
N GLN A 134 -3.06 -11.41 -30.80
CA GLN A 134 -3.50 -10.43 -31.80
C GLN A 134 -2.35 -9.86 -32.65
N GLY A 135 -1.08 -10.00 -32.21
CA GLY A 135 0.08 -9.46 -32.94
C GLY A 135 0.11 -7.93 -33.03
N ARG A 136 -0.59 -7.23 -32.13
CA ARG A 136 -0.75 -5.76 -32.12
C ARG A 136 0.11 -5.14 -31.00
N PRO A 137 1.30 -4.61 -31.31
CA PRO A 137 2.24 -4.15 -30.29
C PRO A 137 1.72 -2.94 -29.49
N ASP A 138 0.90 -2.10 -30.13
CA ASP A 138 0.19 -0.98 -29.50
C ASP A 138 -0.76 -1.46 -28.41
N LEU A 139 -1.63 -2.44 -28.71
CA LEU A 139 -2.54 -3.03 -27.74
C LEU A 139 -1.81 -3.77 -26.63
N LEU A 140 -0.79 -4.57 -26.97
CA LEU A 140 0.03 -5.27 -25.98
C LEU A 140 0.67 -4.29 -24.99
N PHE A 141 1.22 -3.17 -25.48
CA PHE A 141 1.77 -2.13 -24.61
C PHE A 141 0.71 -1.57 -23.65
N GLY A 142 -0.46 -1.21 -24.17
CA GLY A 142 -1.58 -0.71 -23.36
C GLY A 142 -2.02 -1.72 -22.29
N PHE A 143 -2.13 -2.99 -22.66
CA PHE A 143 -2.50 -4.10 -21.78
C PHE A 143 -1.48 -4.33 -20.66
N VAL A 144 -0.19 -4.29 -20.97
CA VAL A 144 0.88 -4.41 -19.97
C VAL A 144 0.84 -3.24 -18.98
N VAL A 145 0.68 -2.02 -19.47
CA VAL A 145 0.63 -0.81 -18.62
C VAL A 145 -0.58 -0.86 -17.68
N TYR A 146 -1.77 -1.17 -18.21
CA TYR A 146 -2.98 -1.29 -17.40
C TYR A 146 -2.89 -2.45 -16.39
N GLY A 147 -2.45 -3.63 -16.82
CA GLY A 147 -2.28 -4.79 -15.94
C GLY A 147 -1.30 -4.51 -14.80
N ALA A 148 -0.14 -3.93 -15.10
CA ALA A 148 0.84 -3.56 -14.08
C ALA A 148 0.31 -2.51 -13.09
N ALA A 149 -0.39 -1.49 -13.57
CA ALA A 149 -0.97 -0.46 -12.73
C ALA A 149 -2.08 -1.02 -11.82
N MET A 150 -2.93 -1.91 -12.35
CA MET A 150 -3.98 -2.59 -11.62
C MET A 150 -3.41 -3.51 -10.53
N THR A 151 -2.42 -4.35 -10.86
CA THR A 151 -1.73 -5.19 -9.87
C THR A 151 -1.04 -4.36 -8.80
N LEU A 152 -0.39 -3.25 -9.18
CA LEU A 152 0.26 -2.35 -8.22
C LEU A 152 -0.77 -1.73 -7.26
N LEU A 153 -1.94 -1.30 -7.75
CA LEU A 153 -3.03 -0.79 -6.91
C LEU A 153 -3.43 -1.80 -5.84
N TYR A 154 -3.90 -2.98 -6.27
CA TYR A 154 -4.41 -3.97 -5.33
C TYR A 154 -3.32 -4.45 -4.37
N LEU A 155 -2.10 -4.70 -4.87
CA LEU A 155 -1.01 -5.16 -4.03
C LEU A 155 -0.61 -4.11 -2.98
N SER A 156 -0.42 -2.86 -3.40
CA SER A 156 -0.03 -1.79 -2.48
C SER A 156 -1.08 -1.55 -1.41
N SER A 157 -2.36 -1.65 -1.78
CA SER A 157 -3.48 -1.49 -0.85
C SER A 157 -3.61 -2.65 0.14
N THR A 158 -3.51 -3.89 -0.32
CA THR A 158 -3.48 -5.09 0.53
C THR A 158 -2.33 -5.01 1.53
N LEU A 159 -1.13 -4.68 1.06
CA LEU A 159 0.05 -4.53 1.91
C LEU A 159 -0.13 -3.39 2.93
N TYR A 160 -0.73 -2.27 2.55
CA TYR A 160 -1.02 -1.16 3.46
C TYR A 160 -1.96 -1.59 4.59
N HIS A 161 -3.06 -2.28 4.26
CA HIS A 161 -4.07 -2.65 5.24
C HIS A 161 -3.59 -3.74 6.21
N PHE A 162 -2.84 -4.74 5.71
CA PHE A 162 -2.28 -5.78 6.58
C PHE A 162 -0.99 -5.37 7.30
N ALA A 163 -0.32 -4.29 6.88
CA ALA A 163 0.89 -3.87 7.56
C ALA A 163 0.62 -3.38 8.99
N PRO A 164 1.47 -3.75 9.97
CA PRO A 164 1.41 -3.22 11.31
C PRO A 164 1.82 -1.74 11.32
N HIS A 165 1.43 -1.02 12.37
CA HIS A 165 1.72 0.41 12.52
C HIS A 165 3.25 0.66 12.55
N SER A 166 3.81 1.09 11.42
CA SER A 166 5.25 1.19 11.19
C SER A 166 5.56 2.14 10.04
N ASN A 167 6.85 2.47 9.86
CA ASN A 167 7.30 3.22 8.67
C ASN A 167 7.04 2.46 7.37
N LEU A 168 7.00 1.13 7.41
CA LEU A 168 6.62 0.32 6.27
C LEU A 168 5.15 0.54 5.88
N LYS A 169 4.22 0.59 6.85
CA LYS A 169 2.82 0.95 6.58
C LYS A 169 2.69 2.35 5.96
N ARG A 170 3.53 3.31 6.34
CA ARG A 170 3.57 4.66 5.72
C ARG A 170 3.99 4.59 4.25
N VAL A 171 5.01 3.79 3.93
CA VAL A 171 5.45 3.59 2.53
C VAL A 171 4.35 2.94 1.70
N PHE A 172 3.73 1.87 2.19
CA PHE A 172 2.60 1.24 1.49
C PHE A 172 1.41 2.18 1.35
N ARG A 173 1.16 3.05 2.33
CA ARG A 173 0.12 4.09 2.21
C ARG A 173 0.42 5.07 1.08
N ILE A 174 1.68 5.48 0.90
CA ILE A 174 2.06 6.32 -0.24
C ILE A 174 1.79 5.55 -1.53
N ALA A 175 2.29 4.32 -1.64
CA ALA A 175 2.11 3.49 -2.84
C ALA A 175 0.63 3.28 -3.18
N ASP A 176 -0.20 2.96 -2.19
CA ASP A 176 -1.66 2.78 -2.29
C ASP A 176 -2.39 4.03 -2.83
N HIS A 177 -1.96 5.23 -2.44
CA HIS A 177 -2.56 6.46 -2.97
C HIS A 177 -1.99 6.88 -4.33
N MET A 178 -0.72 6.57 -4.61
CA MET A 178 -0.11 6.85 -5.91
C MET A 178 -0.65 5.93 -7.00
N SER A 179 -0.89 4.66 -6.65
CA SER A 179 -1.35 3.65 -7.59
C SER A 179 -2.74 3.93 -8.15
N ILE A 180 -3.59 4.71 -7.47
CA ILE A 180 -4.86 5.21 -8.03
C ILE A 180 -4.61 6.08 -9.27
N PHE A 181 -3.64 7.00 -9.23
CA PHE A 181 -3.29 7.81 -10.40
C PHE A 181 -2.76 6.96 -11.55
N LEU A 182 -1.87 6.02 -11.22
CA LEU A 182 -1.30 5.11 -12.19
C LEU A 182 -2.36 4.21 -12.82
N LEU A 183 -3.33 3.73 -12.05
CA LEU A 183 -4.43 2.92 -12.57
C LEU A 183 -5.29 3.72 -13.54
N ILE A 184 -5.69 4.94 -13.20
CA ILE A 184 -6.49 5.78 -14.11
C ILE A 184 -5.71 6.04 -15.41
N ALA A 185 -4.44 6.43 -15.32
CA ALA A 185 -3.58 6.64 -16.50
C ALA A 185 -3.36 5.35 -17.31
N GLY A 186 -3.21 4.21 -16.62
CA GLY A 186 -3.07 2.90 -17.23
C GLY A 186 -4.33 2.49 -18.00
N THR A 187 -5.52 2.73 -17.44
CA THR A 187 -6.81 2.51 -18.13
C THR A 187 -6.89 3.34 -19.40
N TYR A 188 -6.54 4.63 -19.35
CA TYR A 188 -6.46 5.46 -20.57
C TYR A 188 -5.46 4.91 -21.57
N THR A 189 -4.32 4.38 -21.12
CA THR A 189 -3.30 3.82 -22.01
C THR A 189 -3.82 2.56 -22.71
N ALA A 190 -4.48 1.65 -21.99
CA ALA A 190 -5.07 0.44 -22.60
C ALA A 190 -6.11 0.75 -23.67
N VAL A 191 -6.87 1.84 -23.52
CA VAL A 191 -7.95 2.20 -24.44
C VAL A 191 -7.45 3.10 -25.57
N LEU A 192 -6.74 4.18 -25.27
CA LEU A 192 -6.46 5.24 -26.23
C LEU A 192 -5.23 4.99 -27.10
N VAL A 193 -4.36 4.03 -26.75
CA VAL A 193 -3.12 3.79 -27.50
C VAL A 193 -3.37 3.23 -28.90
N SER A 194 -4.44 2.46 -29.09
CA SER A 194 -4.81 1.85 -30.37
C SER A 194 -5.76 2.71 -31.20
N LEU A 195 -6.32 3.78 -30.60
CA LEU A 195 -7.26 4.69 -31.25
C LEU A 195 -6.53 5.82 -31.97
N GLN A 196 -7.13 6.30 -33.05
CA GLN A 196 -6.59 7.37 -33.89
C GLN A 196 -7.22 8.73 -33.52
N GLY A 197 -6.52 9.80 -33.86
CA GLY A 197 -6.99 11.18 -33.69
C GLY A 197 -6.05 12.03 -32.81
N PRO A 198 -5.84 13.32 -33.16
CA PRO A 198 -5.01 14.21 -32.36
C PRO A 198 -5.57 14.45 -30.96
N GLU A 199 -6.89 14.54 -30.81
CA GLU A 199 -7.57 14.76 -29.53
C GLU A 199 -7.41 13.55 -28.59
N VAL A 200 -7.50 12.34 -29.14
CA VAL A 200 -7.28 11.07 -28.41
C VAL A 200 -5.86 11.01 -27.85
N ARG A 201 -4.85 11.28 -28.69
CA ARG A 201 -3.44 11.31 -28.27
C ARG A 201 -3.16 12.42 -27.26
N LEU A 202 -3.79 13.59 -27.42
CA LEU A 202 -3.68 14.69 -26.48
C LEU A 202 -4.25 14.29 -25.12
N THR A 203 -5.44 13.69 -25.09
CA THR A 203 -6.08 13.22 -23.84
C THR A 203 -5.23 12.18 -23.12
N LEU A 204 -4.62 11.25 -23.83
CA LEU A 204 -3.69 10.28 -23.23
C LEU A 204 -2.49 10.98 -22.56
N ARG A 205 -1.88 11.97 -23.23
CA ARG A 205 -0.77 12.75 -22.65
C ARG A 205 -1.24 13.55 -21.43
N LEU A 206 -2.40 14.19 -21.53
CA LEU A 206 -2.99 14.96 -20.43
C LEU A 206 -3.26 14.07 -19.22
N ALA A 207 -3.78 12.85 -19.41
CA ALA A 207 -3.99 11.91 -18.31
C ALA A 207 -2.68 11.61 -17.57
N TRP A 208 -1.57 11.33 -18.27
CA TRP A 208 -0.26 11.11 -17.64
C TRP A 208 0.32 12.35 -16.96
N ILE A 209 0.15 13.54 -17.56
CA ILE A 209 0.57 14.81 -16.94
C ILE A 209 -0.19 15.07 -15.64
N VAL A 210 -1.52 14.89 -15.66
CA VAL A 210 -2.38 15.04 -14.48
C VAL A 210 -2.05 13.97 -13.43
N ALA A 211 -1.77 12.73 -13.83
CA ALA A 211 -1.31 11.68 -12.91
C ALA A 211 -0.02 12.08 -12.20
N ALA A 212 1.00 12.49 -12.94
CA ALA A 212 2.28 12.91 -12.37
C ALA A 212 2.13 14.13 -11.46
N GLY A 213 1.41 15.16 -11.91
CA GLY A 213 1.11 16.35 -11.11
C GLY A 213 0.31 16.03 -9.85
N GLY A 214 -0.69 15.15 -9.95
CA GLY A 214 -1.50 14.69 -8.84
C GLY A 214 -0.72 13.87 -7.80
N MET A 215 0.21 13.02 -8.25
CA MET A 215 1.13 12.29 -7.38
C MET A 215 2.04 13.25 -6.60
N VAL A 216 2.64 14.23 -7.28
CA VAL A 216 3.46 15.27 -6.65
C VAL A 216 2.63 16.08 -5.65
N PHE A 217 1.45 16.55 -6.06
CA PHE A 217 0.52 17.28 -5.19
C PHE A 217 0.19 16.48 -3.92
N LYS A 218 -0.10 15.18 -4.06
CA LYS A 218 -0.45 14.33 -2.93
C LYS A 218 0.71 14.18 -1.93
N ILE A 219 1.94 14.03 -2.43
CA ILE A 219 3.14 13.90 -1.58
C ILE A 219 3.43 15.21 -0.85
N VAL A 220 3.39 16.35 -1.55
CA VAL A 220 3.71 17.67 -0.98
C VAL A 220 2.65 18.12 0.03
N PHE A 221 1.37 17.91 -0.27
CA PHE A 221 0.25 18.38 0.56
C PHE A 221 -0.42 17.26 1.36
N TRP A 222 0.38 16.29 1.83
CA TRP A 222 -0.12 15.08 2.46
C TRP A 222 -1.11 15.37 3.59
N GLY A 223 -2.33 14.83 3.45
CA GLY A 223 -3.38 14.92 4.45
C GLY A 223 -4.10 16.28 4.58
N ARG A 224 -3.60 17.35 3.95
CA ARG A 224 -4.15 18.72 4.05
C ARG A 224 -5.37 18.95 3.15
N TYR A 225 -5.29 18.59 1.88
CA TYR A 225 -6.35 18.85 0.90
C TYR A 225 -7.06 17.57 0.42
N ARG A 226 -7.75 16.90 1.36
CA ARG A 226 -8.41 15.60 1.09
C ARG A 226 -9.47 15.70 -0.02
N PHE A 227 -10.27 16.76 -0.03
CA PHE A 227 -11.29 16.98 -1.06
C PHE A 227 -10.69 17.30 -2.42
N ALA A 228 -9.65 18.15 -2.47
CA ALA A 228 -8.96 18.46 -3.73
C ALA A 228 -8.36 17.18 -4.35
N GLN A 229 -7.79 16.30 -3.52
CA GLN A 229 -7.28 15.02 -3.99
C GLN A 229 -8.36 14.15 -4.65
N MET A 230 -9.53 14.02 -4.00
CA MET A 230 -10.64 13.25 -4.57
C MET A 230 -11.16 13.90 -5.85
N ALA A 231 -11.23 15.23 -5.90
CA ALA A 231 -11.61 15.97 -7.11
C ALA A 231 -10.62 15.71 -8.26
N ILE A 232 -9.31 15.70 -8.02
CA ILE A 232 -8.32 15.39 -9.05
C ILE A 232 -8.54 13.97 -9.59
N TYR A 233 -8.75 12.96 -8.73
CA TYR A 233 -9.04 11.59 -9.19
C TYR A 233 -10.28 11.54 -10.08
N LEU A 234 -11.35 12.22 -9.67
CA LEU A 234 -12.61 12.22 -10.40
C LEU A 234 -12.48 12.95 -11.74
N LEU A 235 -11.94 14.18 -11.73
CA LEU A 235 -11.71 14.96 -12.96
C LEU A 235 -10.82 14.21 -13.95
N MET A 236 -9.76 13.56 -13.46
CA MET A 236 -8.89 12.72 -14.28
C MET A 236 -9.66 11.52 -14.86
N GLY A 237 -10.48 10.85 -14.05
CA GLY A 237 -11.31 9.71 -14.49
C GLY A 237 -12.34 10.08 -15.56
N TRP A 238 -12.75 11.34 -15.63
CA TRP A 238 -13.76 11.83 -16.58
C TRP A 238 -13.20 12.57 -17.81
N LEU A 239 -11.87 12.64 -17.98
CA LEU A 239 -11.24 13.23 -19.19
C LEU A 239 -11.73 12.60 -20.50
N ILE A 240 -12.18 11.34 -20.49
CA ILE A 240 -12.74 10.66 -21.66
C ILE A 240 -13.93 11.41 -22.29
N VAL A 241 -14.69 12.17 -21.49
CA VAL A 241 -15.83 12.98 -21.99
C VAL A 241 -15.37 14.06 -22.97
N LEU A 242 -14.16 14.59 -22.80
CA LEU A 242 -13.59 15.60 -23.70
C LEU A 242 -13.32 15.05 -25.10
N VAL A 243 -13.21 13.72 -25.23
CA VAL A 243 -12.95 13.01 -26.49
C VAL A 243 -14.04 11.99 -26.78
N TRP A 244 -15.28 12.28 -26.33
CA TRP A 244 -16.42 11.40 -26.49
C TRP A 244 -16.65 10.99 -27.95
N GLU A 245 -16.82 11.96 -28.85
CA GLU A 245 -17.11 11.70 -30.27
C GLU A 245 -16.01 10.89 -30.96
N PRO A 246 -14.72 11.27 -30.92
CA PRO A 246 -13.69 10.52 -31.61
C PRO A 246 -13.48 9.12 -31.02
N VAL A 247 -13.75 8.90 -29.72
CA VAL A 247 -13.66 7.56 -29.12
C VAL A 247 -14.85 6.70 -29.53
N THR A 248 -16.08 7.19 -29.37
CA THR A 248 -17.31 6.43 -29.68
C THR A 248 -17.45 6.09 -31.17
N ALA A 249 -16.81 6.84 -32.06
CA ALA A 249 -16.73 6.52 -33.49
C ALA A 249 -15.82 5.32 -33.81
N GLN A 250 -14.94 4.91 -32.90
CA GLN A 250 -13.93 3.87 -33.15
C GLN A 250 -14.10 2.61 -32.29
N VAL A 251 -15.07 2.60 -31.38
CA VAL A 251 -15.31 1.47 -30.45
C VAL A 251 -16.76 1.02 -30.50
N SER A 252 -17.02 -0.23 -30.11
CA SER A 252 -18.39 -0.74 -30.06
C SER A 252 -19.21 -0.07 -28.96
N ARG A 253 -20.55 -0.08 -29.11
CA ARG A 253 -21.48 0.43 -28.10
C ARG A 253 -21.38 -0.35 -26.79
N GLU A 254 -21.14 -1.64 -26.88
CA GLU A 254 -21.00 -2.54 -25.74
C GLU A 254 -19.72 -2.24 -24.95
N PHE A 255 -18.59 -2.01 -25.64
CA PHE A 255 -17.36 -1.55 -25.01
C PHE A 255 -17.62 -0.26 -24.23
N PHE A 256 -18.20 0.72 -24.91
CA PHE A 256 -18.48 2.02 -24.31
C PHE A 256 -19.38 1.91 -23.08
N THR A 257 -20.40 1.04 -23.13
CA THR A 257 -21.31 0.78 -21.99
C THR A 257 -20.54 0.25 -20.78
N LEU A 258 -19.60 -0.68 -20.97
CA LEU A 258 -18.77 -1.21 -19.88
C LEU A 258 -17.82 -0.16 -19.31
N ILE A 259 -17.21 0.67 -20.15
CA ILE A 259 -16.35 1.79 -19.72
C ILE A 259 -17.15 2.80 -18.89
N LEU A 260 -18.35 3.17 -19.35
CA LEU A 260 -19.24 4.09 -18.62
C LEU A 260 -19.70 3.47 -17.30
N ALA A 261 -20.09 2.20 -17.30
CA ALA A 261 -20.46 1.48 -16.08
C ALA A 261 -19.29 1.44 -15.07
N GLY A 262 -18.06 1.21 -15.53
CA GLY A 262 -16.86 1.26 -14.70
C GLY A 262 -16.62 2.63 -14.09
N GLY A 263 -16.70 3.69 -14.91
CA GLY A 263 -16.53 5.08 -14.45
C GLY A 263 -17.60 5.53 -13.44
N LEU A 264 -18.86 5.16 -13.67
CA LEU A 264 -19.95 5.41 -12.74
C LEU A 264 -19.77 4.61 -11.44
N THR A 265 -19.35 3.35 -11.51
CA THR A 265 -19.08 2.51 -10.33
C THR A 265 -17.99 3.14 -9.45
N TYR A 266 -16.88 3.61 -10.04
CA TYR A 266 -15.87 4.36 -9.29
C TYR A 266 -16.43 5.64 -8.68
N THR A 267 -17.22 6.41 -9.44
CA THR A 267 -17.81 7.66 -8.97
C THR A 267 -18.72 7.42 -7.76
N ILE A 268 -19.61 6.43 -7.82
CA ILE A 268 -20.47 6.03 -6.69
C ILE A 268 -19.62 5.60 -5.49
N GLY A 269 -18.57 4.81 -5.74
CA GLY A 269 -17.60 4.47 -4.71
C GLY A 269 -17.05 5.71 -4.00
N THR A 270 -16.69 6.77 -4.72
CA THR A 270 -16.09 7.96 -4.08
C THR A 270 -17.07 8.65 -3.14
N LEU A 271 -18.37 8.60 -3.46
CA LEU A 271 -19.43 9.08 -2.59
C LEU A 271 -19.51 8.23 -1.31
N VAL A 272 -19.44 6.90 -1.45
CA VAL A 272 -19.37 5.97 -0.30
C VAL A 272 -18.16 6.25 0.58
N TYR A 273 -16.99 6.45 -0.01
CA TYR A 273 -15.77 6.80 0.72
C TYR A 273 -15.90 8.13 1.50
N ALA A 274 -16.64 9.10 0.95
CA ALA A 274 -16.90 10.37 1.63
C ALA A 274 -17.84 10.20 2.84
N MET A 275 -18.70 9.17 2.85
CA MET A 275 -19.67 8.87 3.92
C MET A 275 -19.04 8.13 5.11
N LYS A 276 -18.12 8.79 5.82
CA LYS A 276 -17.36 8.23 6.97
C LYS A 276 -18.19 7.76 8.18
N LYS A 277 -19.51 8.01 8.18
CA LYS A 277 -20.42 7.55 9.24
C LYS A 277 -20.92 6.12 9.03
N LEU A 278 -20.81 5.59 7.80
CA LEU A 278 -21.24 4.23 7.47
C LEU A 278 -20.21 3.22 8.01
N PRO A 279 -20.63 2.16 8.73
CA PRO A 279 -19.70 1.12 9.14
C PRO A 279 -19.11 0.44 7.90
N PHE A 280 -17.82 0.09 7.95
CA PHE A 280 -17.11 -0.52 6.81
C PHE A 280 -17.09 0.34 5.52
N TYR A 281 -17.31 1.66 5.60
CA TYR A 281 -17.30 2.55 4.42
C TYR A 281 -16.05 2.38 3.54
N HIS A 282 -14.88 2.17 4.17
CA HIS A 282 -13.61 1.98 3.46
C HIS A 282 -13.55 0.64 2.72
N ALA A 283 -14.01 -0.46 3.36
CA ALA A 283 -14.08 -1.76 2.70
C ALA A 283 -15.11 -1.76 1.57
N LEU A 284 -16.25 -1.06 1.75
CA LEU A 284 -17.25 -0.91 0.70
C LEU A 284 -16.71 -0.10 -0.48
N TRP A 285 -15.97 0.99 -0.23
CA TRP A 285 -15.23 1.72 -1.26
C TRP A 285 -14.33 0.79 -2.09
N HIS A 286 -13.56 -0.08 -1.43
CA HIS A 286 -12.69 -1.04 -2.10
C HIS A 286 -13.46 -2.04 -2.98
N LEU A 287 -14.67 -2.45 -2.59
CA LEU A 287 -15.53 -3.27 -3.43
C LEU A 287 -16.04 -2.52 -4.67
N PHE A 288 -16.39 -1.24 -4.55
CA PHE A 288 -16.69 -0.40 -5.72
C PHE A 288 -15.47 -0.26 -6.64
N VAL A 289 -14.27 -0.13 -6.07
CA VAL A 289 -13.04 -0.06 -6.85
C VAL A 289 -12.83 -1.35 -7.65
N LEU A 290 -13.03 -2.50 -7.00
CA LEU A 290 -12.95 -3.81 -7.64
C LEU A 290 -14.00 -3.98 -8.74
N GLY A 291 -15.26 -3.64 -8.46
CA GLY A 291 -16.35 -3.70 -9.45
C GLY A 291 -16.08 -2.83 -10.67
N GLY A 292 -15.60 -1.60 -10.47
CA GLY A 292 -15.19 -0.71 -11.55
C GLY A 292 -14.08 -1.31 -12.41
N SER A 293 -13.03 -1.85 -11.77
CA SER A 293 -11.93 -2.54 -12.48
C SER A 293 -12.40 -3.75 -13.28
N VAL A 294 -13.37 -4.51 -12.77
CA VAL A 294 -13.98 -5.63 -13.51
C VAL A 294 -14.66 -5.12 -14.78
N CYS A 295 -15.47 -4.05 -14.70
CA CYS A 295 -16.10 -3.46 -15.89
C CYS A 295 -15.05 -3.00 -16.93
N PHE A 296 -14.00 -2.29 -16.49
CA PHE A 296 -12.92 -1.87 -17.39
C PHE A 296 -12.19 -3.06 -18.02
N PHE A 297 -11.83 -4.06 -17.22
CA PHE A 297 -11.18 -5.28 -17.70
C PHE A 297 -12.05 -6.01 -18.73
N LEU A 298 -13.34 -6.22 -18.47
CA LEU A 298 -14.24 -6.91 -19.38
C LEU A 298 -14.41 -6.14 -20.70
N GLY A 299 -14.51 -4.81 -20.62
CA GLY A 299 -14.54 -3.95 -21.80
C GLY A 299 -13.29 -4.13 -22.66
N ILE A 300 -12.12 -3.96 -22.05
CA ILE A 300 -10.82 -4.09 -22.71
C ILE A 300 -10.61 -5.50 -23.27
N TYR A 301 -10.90 -6.54 -22.49
CA TYR A 301 -10.62 -7.92 -22.87
C TYR A 301 -11.54 -8.44 -23.98
N TRP A 302 -12.81 -8.03 -24.02
CA TRP A 302 -13.74 -8.52 -25.05
C TRP A 302 -13.79 -7.68 -26.31
N TYR A 303 -13.50 -6.38 -26.24
CA TYR A 303 -13.78 -5.46 -27.36
C TYR A 303 -12.57 -4.71 -27.91
N LEU A 304 -11.41 -4.77 -27.25
CA LEU A 304 -10.12 -4.38 -27.84
C LEU A 304 -9.36 -5.67 -28.20
#